data_AF-F8E0G7-F1
#
_entry.id   AF-F8E0G7-F1
#
_cell.length_a   1.000
_cell.length_b   1.000
_cell.length_c   1.000
_cell.angle_alpha   90.00
_cell.angle_beta   90.00
_cell.angle_gamma   90.00
#
_symmetry.space_group_name_H-M   'P 1'
#
loop_
_entity.id
_entity.type
_entity.pdbx_description
1 polymer ?
#
loop_
_entity_poly.entity_id
_entity_poly.type
_entity_poly.pdbx_seq_one_letter_code
_entity_poly.pdbx_strand_id
1 'polypeptide(L)'
;MQNISIVEVNTPLGKMLATASGSTPAGSVLTGLWYPEHWNPEHSGERPKTLQMDEVRGTLASVEKELQQYFNGERRRFTVPTAVIEDPGLLKGTELQKAVWQHIARVEFGELATYGEIAHALGKPKAARPVGQAVGRNPISIVVGCHRIVGANGKITGYAGGLERKRALLRIEGCAEYDDPAGR
;
A
#
# COMPACT_ATOMS: atom_id res chain seq x y z
N MET A 1 3.44 -6.88 -24.21
CA MET A 1 4.12 -5.90 -23.35
C MET A 1 3.04 -4.98 -22.78
N GLN A 2 2.87 -4.94 -21.46
CA GLN A 2 1.90 -4.03 -20.84
C GLN A 2 2.56 -2.66 -20.70
N ASN A 3 1.96 -1.65 -21.33
CA ASN A 3 2.39 -0.27 -21.21
C ASN A 3 1.82 0.30 -19.91
N ILE A 4 2.64 0.37 -18.86
CA ILE A 4 2.25 0.92 -17.56
C ILE A 4 2.47 2.44 -17.61
N SER A 5 1.58 3.33 -17.17
CA SER A 5 1.93 4.76 -17.07
C SER A 5 2.34 5.10 -15.64
N ILE A 6 3.50 5.73 -15.44
CA ILE A 6 3.97 6.19 -14.12
C ILE A 6 3.71 7.69 -13.98
N VAL A 7 3.03 8.10 -12.91
CA VAL A 7 2.80 9.51 -12.55
C VAL A 7 3.38 9.80 -11.17
N GLU A 8 3.92 11.00 -11.01
CA GLU A 8 4.40 11.49 -9.72
C GLU A 8 3.22 12.05 -8.90
N VAL A 9 3.14 11.66 -7.63
CA VAL A 9 2.15 12.16 -6.68
C VAL A 9 2.88 12.76 -5.48
N ASN A 10 2.61 14.02 -5.18
CA ASN A 10 3.27 14.70 -4.06
C ASN A 10 2.47 14.49 -2.77
N THR A 11 3.17 14.13 -1.69
CA THR A 11 2.57 13.99 -0.36
C THR A 11 3.41 14.74 0.68
N PRO A 12 2.86 15.08 1.86
CA PRO A 12 3.63 15.64 2.97
C PRO A 12 4.79 14.75 3.44
N LEU A 13 4.78 13.44 3.13
CA LEU A 13 5.84 12.49 3.49
C LEU A 13 6.83 12.22 2.34
N GLY A 14 6.78 13.04 1.30
CA GLY A 14 7.65 12.98 0.14
C GLY A 14 6.92 12.57 -1.14
N LYS A 15 7.67 12.60 -2.24
CA LYS A 15 7.18 12.22 -3.55
C LYS A 15 6.93 10.72 -3.64
N MET A 16 5.83 10.33 -4.24
CA MET A 16 5.50 8.96 -4.59
C MET A 16 5.34 8.81 -6.10
N LEU A 17 5.48 7.58 -6.59
CA LEU A 17 5.18 7.18 -7.96
C LEU A 17 3.93 6.31 -7.93
N ALA A 18 3.02 6.54 -8.86
CA ALA A 18 1.77 5.80 -8.99
C ALA A 18 1.63 5.22 -10.41
N THR A 19 1.06 4.01 -10.49
CA THR A 19 0.72 3.35 -11.76
C THR A 19 -0.69 2.82 -11.73
N ALA A 20 -1.35 2.83 -12.89
CA ALA A 20 -2.68 2.26 -13.04
C ALA A 20 -2.82 1.53 -14.39
N SER A 21 -3.77 0.59 -14.44
CA SER A 21 -4.09 -0.20 -15.63
C SER A 21 -5.58 -0.09 -15.95
N GLY A 22 -5.93 0.19 -17.20
CA GLY A 22 -7.32 0.29 -17.71
C GLY A 22 -7.89 -1.02 -18.24
N SER A 23 -7.36 -2.17 -17.81
CA SER A 23 -7.68 -3.48 -18.39
C SER A 23 -8.45 -4.39 -17.45
N THR A 24 -9.41 -3.86 -16.69
CA THR A 24 -10.26 -4.66 -15.78
C THR A 24 -11.74 -4.47 -16.08
N PRO A 25 -12.61 -5.43 -15.72
CA PRO A 25 -14.07 -5.23 -15.77
C PRO A 25 -14.57 -4.03 -14.94
N ALA A 26 -13.81 -3.60 -13.93
CA ALA A 26 -14.08 -2.42 -13.10
C ALA A 26 -13.60 -1.09 -13.75
N GLY A 27 -13.10 -1.13 -14.99
CA GLY A 27 -12.45 -0.01 -15.65
C GLY A 27 -10.96 0.04 -15.33
N SER A 28 -10.48 1.18 -14.82
CA SER A 28 -9.08 1.35 -14.44
C SER A 28 -8.83 1.20 -12.95
N VAL A 29 -7.71 0.56 -12.60
CA VAL A 29 -7.33 0.23 -11.23
C VAL A 29 -5.90 0.64 -10.93
N LEU A 30 -5.65 1.08 -9.69
CA LEU A 30 -4.33 1.37 -9.16
C LEU A 30 -3.51 0.07 -9.04
N THR A 31 -2.39 -0.01 -9.73
CA THR A 31 -1.49 -1.17 -9.74
C THR A 31 -0.24 -0.96 -8.89
N GLY A 32 0.13 0.29 -8.62
CA GLY A 32 1.27 0.63 -7.78
C GLY A 32 1.20 2.03 -7.20
N LEU A 33 1.71 2.19 -5.98
CA LEU A 33 1.90 3.45 -5.28
C LEU A 33 3.07 3.30 -4.30
N TRP A 34 4.23 3.90 -4.58
CA TRP A 34 5.43 3.69 -3.76
C TRP A 34 6.32 4.93 -3.70
N TYR A 35 7.14 5.05 -2.64
CA TYR A 35 8.20 6.06 -2.58
C TYR A 35 9.36 5.63 -3.49
N PRO A 36 10.05 6.53 -4.22
CA PRO A 36 11.15 6.14 -5.12
C PRO A 36 12.27 5.30 -4.47
N GLU A 37 12.49 5.47 -3.16
CA GLU A 37 13.45 4.71 -2.36
C GLU A 37 12.98 3.28 -2.01
N HIS A 38 11.73 2.95 -2.30
CA HIS A 38 11.07 1.69 -1.95
C HIS A 38 11.13 0.68 -3.12
N TRP A 39 11.29 -0.60 -2.77
CA TRP A 39 11.22 -1.74 -3.69
C TRP A 39 9.91 -1.76 -4.49
N ASN A 40 10.02 -1.81 -5.83
CA ASN A 40 8.91 -2.10 -6.74
C ASN A 40 9.31 -3.18 -7.76
N PRO A 41 8.50 -4.25 -7.98
CA PRO A 41 8.72 -5.25 -9.03
C PRO A 41 8.73 -4.71 -10.49
N GLU A 42 8.40 -3.44 -10.71
CA GLU A 42 8.47 -2.76 -12.02
C GLU A 42 9.77 -1.96 -12.24
N HIS A 43 10.74 -1.99 -11.32
CA HIS A 43 12.09 -1.43 -11.53
C HIS A 43 12.96 -2.27 -12.49
N SER A 44 12.41 -2.69 -13.62
CA SER A 44 13.18 -3.11 -14.79
C SER A 44 13.26 -1.94 -15.79
N GLY A 45 14.04 -0.93 -15.44
CA GLY A 45 14.85 -0.15 -16.39
C GLY A 45 14.18 0.76 -17.44
N GLU A 46 12.87 0.77 -17.61
CA GLU A 46 12.25 1.60 -18.65
C GLU A 46 11.17 2.53 -18.10
N ARG A 47 11.37 3.83 -18.31
CA ARG A 47 10.29 4.83 -18.21
C ARG A 47 9.27 4.51 -19.29
N PRO A 48 8.03 4.19 -18.94
CA PRO A 48 7.06 3.85 -19.96
C PRO A 48 6.65 5.09 -20.76
N LYS A 49 6.37 4.88 -22.05
CA LYS A 49 5.71 5.88 -22.89
C LYS A 49 4.25 5.98 -22.47
N THR A 50 3.80 7.21 -22.24
CA THR A 50 2.44 7.58 -21.84
C THR A 50 1.40 6.82 -22.66
N LEU A 51 0.60 5.95 -22.03
CA LEU A 51 -0.67 5.54 -22.60
C LEU A 51 -1.74 6.46 -22.05
N GLN A 52 -2.14 7.43 -22.87
CA GLN A 52 -3.30 8.28 -22.60
C GLN A 52 -4.57 7.48 -22.89
N MET A 53 -5.07 6.77 -21.88
CA MET A 53 -6.49 6.42 -21.80
C MET A 53 -7.08 7.27 -20.69
N ASP A 54 -8.12 8.05 -20.98
CA ASP A 54 -8.68 9.05 -20.05
C ASP A 54 -9.05 8.45 -18.69
N GLU A 55 -9.47 7.17 -18.66
CA GLU A 55 -9.77 6.42 -17.45
C GLU A 55 -8.55 6.27 -16.52
N VAL A 56 -7.38 5.92 -17.07
CA VAL A 56 -6.13 5.79 -16.29
C VAL A 56 -5.75 7.13 -15.67
N ARG A 57 -5.90 8.22 -16.43
CA ARG A 57 -5.68 9.58 -15.92
C ARG A 57 -6.67 9.91 -14.80
N GLY A 58 -7.94 9.52 -14.95
CA GLY A 58 -8.98 9.69 -13.93
C GLY A 58 -8.67 8.96 -12.63
N THR A 59 -8.21 7.71 -12.70
CA THR A 59 -7.78 6.95 -11.52
C THR A 59 -6.59 7.60 -10.83
N LEU A 60 -5.55 8.01 -11.57
CA LEU A 60 -4.37 8.65 -10.99
C LEU A 60 -4.69 10.02 -10.35
N ALA A 61 -5.55 10.82 -10.98
CA ALA A 61 -6.04 12.07 -10.39
C ALA A 61 -6.86 11.82 -9.10
N SER A 62 -7.64 10.73 -9.07
CA SER A 62 -8.38 10.32 -7.87
C SER A 62 -7.44 9.90 -6.75
N VAL A 63 -6.36 9.15 -7.05
CA VAL A 63 -5.32 8.80 -6.07
C VAL A 63 -4.73 10.06 -5.42
N GLU A 64 -4.30 11.03 -6.22
CA GLU A 64 -3.71 12.27 -5.72
C GLU A 64 -4.69 13.03 -4.82
N LYS A 65 -5.94 13.22 -5.28
CA LYS A 65 -6.99 13.89 -4.51
C LYS A 65 -7.26 13.18 -3.19
N GLU A 66 -7.43 11.86 -3.21
CA GLU A 66 -7.75 11.10 -2.00
C GLU A 66 -6.59 11.05 -1.01
N LEU A 67 -5.35 10.97 -1.48
CA LEU A 67 -4.17 11.10 -0.62
C LEU A 67 -4.13 12.47 0.06
N GLN A 68 -4.41 13.54 -0.68
CA GLN A 68 -4.46 14.90 -0.13
C GLN A 68 -5.51 15.01 0.98
N GLN A 69 -6.72 14.48 0.75
CA GLN A 69 -7.79 14.41 1.76
C GLN A 69 -7.37 13.56 2.98
N TYR A 70 -6.68 12.43 2.76
CA TYR A 70 -6.19 11.57 3.84
C TYR A 70 -5.17 12.31 4.72
N PHE A 71 -4.18 12.97 4.11
CA PHE A 71 -3.18 13.74 4.84
C PHE A 71 -3.75 14.97 5.56
N ASN A 72 -4.84 15.54 5.05
CA ASN A 72 -5.58 16.63 5.71
C ASN A 72 -6.52 16.14 6.83
N GLY A 73 -6.65 14.83 7.05
CA GLY A 73 -7.57 14.26 8.04
C GLY A 73 -9.05 14.27 7.60
N GLU A 74 -9.32 14.59 6.34
CA GLU A 74 -10.67 14.66 5.76
C GLU A 74 -11.18 13.29 5.27
N ARG A 75 -10.26 12.33 5.05
CA ARG A 75 -10.58 10.99 4.53
C ARG A 75 -10.00 9.89 5.40
N ARG A 76 -10.88 8.95 5.75
CA ARG A 76 -10.52 7.71 6.48
C ARG A 76 -10.57 6.45 5.62
N ARG A 77 -11.21 6.50 4.45
CA ARG A 77 -11.33 5.35 3.53
C ARG A 77 -11.00 5.76 2.11
N PHE A 78 -10.13 5.02 1.45
CA PHE A 78 -9.86 5.19 0.02
C PHE A 78 -10.96 4.53 -0.80
N THR A 79 -11.37 5.19 -1.88
CA THR A 79 -12.39 4.72 -2.82
C THR A 79 -11.82 4.39 -4.19
N VAL A 80 -10.55 4.75 -4.44
CA VAL A 80 -9.86 4.35 -5.67
C VAL A 80 -9.80 2.82 -5.81
N PRO A 81 -10.24 2.26 -6.94
CA PRO A 81 -10.11 0.82 -7.20
C PRO A 81 -8.64 0.40 -7.21
N THR A 82 -8.33 -0.73 -6.57
CA THR A 82 -6.95 -1.25 -6.51
C THR A 82 -6.87 -2.62 -7.15
N ALA A 83 -5.77 -2.91 -7.84
CA ALA A 83 -5.50 -4.25 -8.35
C ALA A 83 -5.42 -5.31 -7.23
N VAL A 84 -5.14 -4.92 -5.98
CA VAL A 84 -5.17 -5.87 -4.85
C VAL A 84 -6.56 -6.47 -4.65
N ILE A 85 -7.63 -5.71 -4.90
CA ILE A 85 -9.02 -6.15 -4.70
C ILE A 85 -9.68 -6.53 -6.02
N GLU A 86 -9.57 -5.69 -7.04
CA GLU A 86 -10.33 -5.83 -8.29
C GLU A 86 -9.72 -6.88 -9.24
N ASP A 87 -8.39 -6.91 -9.36
CA ASP A 87 -7.69 -7.84 -10.25
C ASP A 87 -6.25 -8.13 -9.76
N PRO A 88 -6.09 -9.07 -8.80
CA PRO A 88 -4.78 -9.47 -8.29
C PRO A 88 -3.89 -10.12 -9.36
N GLY A 89 -4.45 -10.50 -10.51
CA GLY A 89 -3.71 -11.04 -11.65
C GLY A 89 -2.74 -10.03 -12.25
N LEU A 90 -3.06 -8.74 -12.15
CA LEU A 90 -2.19 -7.63 -12.60
C LEU A 90 -0.94 -7.44 -11.73
N LEU A 91 -0.93 -7.96 -10.49
CA LEU A 91 0.17 -7.79 -9.57
C LEU A 91 1.22 -8.90 -9.69
N LYS A 92 2.49 -8.50 -9.73
CA LYS A 92 3.63 -9.42 -9.65
C LYS A 92 3.88 -9.83 -8.19
N GLY A 93 3.55 -11.07 -7.85
CA GLY A 93 3.80 -11.64 -6.53
C GLY A 93 3.36 -13.10 -6.46
N THR A 94 3.82 -13.81 -5.43
CA THR A 94 3.36 -15.17 -5.13
C THR A 94 1.93 -15.15 -4.59
N GLU A 95 1.25 -16.29 -4.61
CA GLU A 95 -0.10 -16.44 -4.02
C GLU A 95 -0.14 -16.01 -2.55
N LEU A 96 0.91 -16.34 -1.79
CA LEU A 96 1.02 -15.88 -0.40
C LEU A 96 1.09 -14.35 -0.31
N GLN A 97 1.85 -13.70 -1.19
CA GLN A 97 1.97 -12.24 -1.19
C GLN A 97 0.63 -11.59 -1.52
N LYS A 98 -0.04 -12.06 -2.57
CA LYS A 98 -1.37 -11.55 -2.96
C LYS A 98 -2.39 -11.73 -1.85
N ALA A 99 -2.43 -12.90 -1.21
CA ALA A 99 -3.32 -13.16 -0.07
C ALA A 99 -3.02 -12.24 1.12
N VAL A 100 -1.74 -11.98 1.43
CA VAL A 100 -1.36 -11.01 2.46
C VAL A 100 -1.81 -9.61 2.08
N TRP A 101 -1.61 -9.17 0.83
CA TRP A 101 -2.01 -7.83 0.37
C TRP A 101 -3.53 -7.62 0.47
N GLN A 102 -4.31 -8.63 0.10
CA GLN A 102 -5.77 -8.63 0.27
C GLN A 102 -6.19 -8.57 1.73
N HIS A 103 -5.45 -9.21 2.63
CA HIS A 103 -5.74 -9.16 4.07
C HIS A 103 -5.42 -7.79 4.65
N ILE A 104 -4.25 -7.20 4.35
CA ILE A 104 -3.89 -5.87 4.85
C ILE A 104 -4.81 -4.76 4.28
N ALA A 105 -5.40 -4.95 3.10
CA ALA A 105 -6.37 -4.02 2.52
C ALA A 105 -7.67 -3.92 3.35
N ARG A 106 -7.93 -4.90 4.23
CA ARG A 106 -9.12 -4.95 5.10
C ARG A 106 -8.89 -4.32 6.47
N VAL A 107 -7.65 -4.05 6.85
CA VAL A 107 -7.33 -3.38 8.12
C VAL A 107 -7.70 -1.91 7.98
N GLU A 108 -8.69 -1.44 8.73
CA GLU A 108 -9.26 -0.10 8.53
C GLU A 108 -8.40 1.01 9.16
N PHE A 109 -8.74 2.26 8.85
CA PHE A 109 -8.08 3.43 9.41
C PHE A 109 -8.17 3.44 10.93
N GLY A 110 -7.03 3.63 11.59
CA GLY A 110 -6.94 3.65 13.05
C GLY A 110 -6.90 2.25 13.69
N GLU A 111 -6.95 1.19 12.89
CA GLU A 111 -6.78 -0.18 13.36
C GLU A 111 -5.36 -0.69 13.10
N LEU A 112 -4.92 -1.63 13.93
CA LEU A 112 -3.66 -2.33 13.77
C LEU A 112 -3.90 -3.84 13.69
N ALA A 113 -3.04 -4.50 12.93
CA ALA A 113 -2.94 -5.96 12.95
C ALA A 113 -1.47 -6.37 13.06
N THR A 114 -1.23 -7.52 13.67
CA THR A 114 0.10 -8.08 13.81
C THR A 114 0.41 -9.05 12.68
N TYR A 115 1.71 -9.23 12.37
CA TYR A 115 2.13 -10.27 11.42
C TYR A 115 1.63 -11.68 11.80
N GLY A 116 1.48 -11.95 13.11
CA GLY A 116 0.98 -13.22 13.63
C GLY A 116 -0.52 -13.41 13.38
N GLU A 117 -1.33 -12.37 13.60
CA GLU A 117 -2.77 -12.42 13.32
C GLU A 117 -3.07 -12.66 11.84
N ILE A 118 -2.34 -11.97 10.95
CA ILE A 118 -2.46 -12.20 9.51
C ILE A 118 -2.05 -13.65 9.17
N ALA A 119 -0.94 -14.13 9.72
CA ALA A 119 -0.49 -15.50 9.50
C ALA A 119 -1.52 -16.53 9.97
N HIS A 120 -2.17 -16.29 11.11
CA HIS A 120 -3.24 -17.12 11.65
C HIS A 120 -4.49 -17.09 10.75
N ALA A 121 -4.93 -15.90 10.34
CA ALA A 121 -6.08 -15.72 9.47
C ALA A 121 -5.90 -16.39 8.09
N LEU A 122 -4.67 -16.50 7.61
CA LEU A 122 -4.32 -17.22 6.38
C LEU A 122 -4.12 -18.73 6.57
N GLY A 123 -4.44 -19.28 7.75
CA GLY A 123 -4.27 -20.71 8.06
C GLY A 123 -2.80 -21.16 8.15
N LYS A 124 -1.88 -20.22 8.36
CA LYS A 124 -0.42 -20.45 8.41
C LYS A 124 0.19 -19.84 9.66
N PRO A 125 -0.19 -20.25 10.89
CA PRO A 125 0.20 -19.58 12.13
C PRO A 125 1.72 -19.46 12.37
N LYS A 126 2.53 -20.34 11.76
CA LYS A 126 3.99 -20.29 11.83
C LYS A 126 4.65 -19.38 10.79
N ALA A 127 3.88 -18.68 9.95
CA ALA A 127 4.36 -17.91 8.80
C ALA A 127 4.48 -16.39 9.04
N ALA A 128 4.54 -15.92 10.29
CA ALA A 128 4.66 -14.49 10.60
C ALA A 128 5.84 -13.80 9.89
N ARG A 129 7.00 -14.46 9.79
CA ARG A 129 8.17 -13.92 9.06
C ARG A 129 7.94 -13.81 7.55
N PRO A 130 7.51 -14.88 6.83
CA PRO A 130 7.07 -14.76 5.43
C PRO A 130 5.98 -13.71 5.20
N VAL A 131 5.03 -13.58 6.11
CA VAL A 131 4.00 -12.52 6.06
C VAL A 131 4.65 -11.14 6.15
N GLY A 132 5.58 -10.91 7.08
CA GLY A 132 6.32 -9.65 7.16
C GLY A 132 7.07 -9.30 5.87
N GLN A 133 7.67 -10.29 5.21
CA GLN A 133 8.30 -10.10 3.90
C GLN A 133 7.28 -9.74 2.81
N ALA A 134 6.10 -10.36 2.83
CA ALA A 134 5.01 -10.04 1.91
C ALA A 134 4.47 -8.61 2.13
N VAL A 135 4.26 -8.21 3.38
CA VAL A 135 3.85 -6.83 3.77
C VAL A 135 4.86 -5.81 3.26
N GLY A 136 6.16 -6.06 3.42
CA GLY A 136 7.22 -5.16 2.93
C GLY A 136 7.29 -5.04 1.40
N ARG A 137 6.69 -5.99 0.68
CA ARG A 137 6.59 -6.01 -0.79
C ARG A 137 5.22 -5.57 -1.31
N ASN A 138 4.39 -4.95 -0.46
CA ASN A 138 3.14 -4.33 -0.92
C ASN A 138 3.42 -3.31 -2.03
N PRO A 139 2.85 -3.48 -3.24
CA PRO A 139 3.07 -2.56 -4.36
C PRO A 139 2.30 -1.24 -4.22
N ILE A 140 1.29 -1.16 -3.34
CA ILE A 140 0.39 0.00 -3.21
C ILE A 140 0.42 0.54 -1.77
N SER A 141 1.45 1.31 -1.43
CA SER A 141 1.62 1.91 -0.11
C SER A 141 0.49 2.91 0.24
N ILE A 142 0.22 3.09 1.53
CA ILE A 142 -0.81 3.97 2.11
C ILE A 142 -2.24 3.50 1.81
N VAL A 143 -2.62 3.39 0.53
CA VAL A 143 -3.96 2.94 0.11
C VAL A 143 -4.20 1.49 0.55
N VAL A 144 -3.23 0.61 0.33
CA VAL A 144 -3.20 -0.72 0.94
C VAL A 144 -2.33 -0.59 2.20
N GLY A 145 -2.98 -0.64 3.37
CA GLY A 145 -2.47 -0.15 4.66
C GLY A 145 -1.33 -0.95 5.30
N CYS A 146 -0.23 -1.21 4.58
CA CYS A 146 0.92 -1.95 5.11
C CYS A 146 1.58 -1.27 6.34
N HIS A 147 1.40 0.04 6.53
CA HIS A 147 1.85 0.77 7.73
C HIS A 147 1.04 0.41 8.98
N ARG A 148 -0.18 -0.14 8.83
CA ARG A 148 -1.03 -0.61 9.94
C ARG A 148 -0.58 -1.97 10.50
N ILE A 149 0.37 -2.62 9.84
CA ILE A 149 0.84 -3.95 10.27
C ILE A 149 2.06 -3.82 11.17
N VAL A 150 1.96 -4.32 12.40
CA VAL A 150 2.97 -4.14 13.45
C VAL A 150 3.51 -5.47 13.97
N GLY A 151 4.61 -5.40 14.73
CA GLY A 151 5.12 -6.55 15.48
C GLY A 151 4.19 -6.92 16.63
N ALA A 152 4.50 -8.03 17.30
CA ALA A 152 3.82 -8.39 18.55
C ALA A 152 3.87 -7.24 19.57
N ASN A 153 2.82 -7.11 20.38
CA ASN A 153 2.65 -6.05 21.38
C ASN A 153 2.71 -4.64 20.78
N GLY A 154 2.26 -4.46 19.53
CA GLY A 154 2.18 -3.14 18.90
C GLY A 154 3.53 -2.56 18.44
N LYS A 155 4.62 -3.34 18.50
CA LYS A 155 5.96 -2.84 18.17
C LYS A 155 6.04 -2.38 16.71
N ILE A 156 6.27 -1.08 16.51
CA ILE A 156 6.55 -0.52 15.18
C ILE A 156 7.91 -1.04 14.71
N THR A 157 7.87 -1.95 13.73
CA THR A 157 9.05 -2.48 13.04
C THR A 157 8.81 -2.40 11.54
N GLY A 158 9.89 -2.43 10.76
CA GLY A 158 9.89 -2.61 9.30
C GLY A 158 8.84 -1.81 8.53
N TYR A 159 9.26 -0.77 7.81
CA TYR A 159 8.43 -0.16 6.78
C TYR A 159 9.29 0.10 5.57
N ALA A 160 8.77 -0.29 4.42
CA ALA A 160 9.55 -0.27 3.21
C ALA A 160 9.72 1.15 2.65
N GLY A 161 8.86 2.09 3.05
CA GLY A 161 9.08 3.53 2.91
C GLY A 161 9.81 4.19 4.10
N GLY A 162 10.41 3.44 5.03
CA GLY A 162 11.12 3.99 6.19
C GLY A 162 10.27 4.21 7.46
N LEU A 163 10.87 3.97 8.63
CA LEU A 163 10.14 3.98 9.91
C LEU A 163 9.50 5.33 10.25
N GLU A 164 10.13 6.43 9.88
CA GLU A 164 9.58 7.78 10.11
C GLU A 164 8.25 7.98 9.39
N ARG A 165 8.16 7.55 8.12
CA ARG A 165 6.92 7.61 7.34
C ARG A 165 5.82 6.75 7.97
N LYS A 166 6.15 5.53 8.42
CA LYS A 166 5.21 4.66 9.15
C LYS A 166 4.67 5.33 10.42
N ARG A 167 5.55 5.89 11.24
CA ARG A 167 5.15 6.61 12.46
C ARG A 167 4.25 7.81 12.13
N ALA A 168 4.59 8.60 11.11
CA ALA A 168 3.77 9.73 10.69
C ALA A 168 2.37 9.31 10.23
N LEU A 169 2.26 8.25 9.42
CA LEU A 169 0.97 7.68 9.00
C LEU A 169 0.16 7.19 10.20
N LEU A 170 0.78 6.44 11.11
CA LEU A 170 0.10 5.97 12.32
C LEU A 170 -0.40 7.12 13.20
N ARG A 171 0.35 8.23 13.31
CA ARG A 171 -0.11 9.42 14.05
C ARG A 171 -1.32 10.09 13.38
N ILE A 172 -1.34 10.18 12.05
CA ILE A 172 -2.51 10.68 11.30
C ILE A 172 -3.75 9.82 11.62
N GLU A 173 -3.55 8.51 11.77
CA GLU A 173 -4.63 7.56 12.06
C GLU A 173 -4.99 7.47 13.56
N GLY A 174 -4.36 8.26 14.43
CA GLY A 174 -4.63 8.25 15.87
C GLY A 174 -3.92 7.15 16.66
N CYS A 175 -3.01 6.39 16.04
CA CYS A 175 -2.26 5.29 16.66
C CYS A 175 -0.90 5.77 17.23
N ALA A 176 -0.80 7.01 17.72
CA ALA A 176 0.46 7.60 18.16
C ALA A 176 1.05 6.93 19.42
N GLU A 177 0.20 6.31 20.24
CA GLU A 177 0.58 5.59 21.47
C GLU A 177 1.52 4.39 21.23
N TYR A 178 1.53 3.84 20.02
CA TYR A 178 2.42 2.73 19.63
C TYR A 178 3.84 3.20 19.28
N ASP A 179 4.11 4.51 19.37
CA ASP A 179 5.41 5.14 19.17
C ASP A 179 6.30 5.10 20.42
N ASP A 180 5.83 4.59 21.57
CA ASP A 180 6.61 4.56 22.81
C ASP A 180 7.68 3.43 22.79
N PRO A 181 8.98 3.75 22.75
CA PRO A 181 10.04 2.75 22.91
C PRO A 181 10.04 2.08 24.31
N ALA A 182 9.30 2.61 25.29
CA ALA A 182 9.22 2.11 26.66
C ALA A 182 7.97 1.26 26.96
N GLY A 183 6.99 1.17 26.05
CA GLY A 183 5.79 0.35 26.22
C GLY A 183 5.09 0.55 27.58
N ARG A 184 4.74 1.79 27.91
CA ARG A 184 3.86 2.10 29.06
C ARG A 184 2.44 2.44 28.63
#